data_AF-A0A9D1C520-F1
#
_entry.id   AF-A0A9D1C520-F1
#
_cell.length_a   1.000
_cell.length_b   1.000
_cell.length_c   1.000
_cell.angle_alpha   90.00
_cell.angle_beta   90.00
_cell.angle_gamma   90.00
#
_symmetry.space_group_name_H-M   'P 1'
#
loop_
_entity.id
_entity.type
_entity.pdbx_description
1 polymer ?
#
loop_
_entity_poly.entity_id
_entity_poly.type
_entity_poly.pdbx_seq_one_letter_code
_entity_poly.pdbx_strand_id
1 'polypeptide(L)'
;KKKYKQFMGGKDSKTLEESFIDEFRTIDAITEENKIIKVALKKLSENQKKCYSKMSLVKYDAFDETSGKLSFVLALLNDDNNGIVINSVYSTRSGCYVYAKDIINGESYKVLTDEERVALKEVMKNDLTEIHILQDN
;
A
#
# COMPACT_ATOMS: atom_id res chain seq x y z
N LYS A 1 27.55 10.06 -47.43
CA LYS A 1 29.02 10.23 -47.47
C LYS A 1 29.51 11.65 -47.12
N LYS A 2 28.92 12.74 -47.65
CA LYS A 2 29.33 14.13 -47.33
C LYS A 2 29.11 14.55 -45.86
N LYS A 3 27.98 14.18 -45.26
CA LYS A 3 27.68 14.46 -43.83
C LYS A 3 28.66 13.80 -42.86
N TYR A 4 29.14 12.59 -43.17
CA TYR A 4 30.09 11.84 -42.34
C TYR A 4 31.47 12.52 -42.29
N LYS A 5 31.95 13.01 -43.44
CA LYS A 5 33.23 13.75 -43.55
C LYS A 5 33.20 15.11 -42.84
N GLN A 6 32.04 15.78 -42.82
CA GLN A 6 31.89 17.06 -42.14
C GLN A 6 31.77 16.92 -40.61
N PHE A 7 31.29 15.77 -40.13
CA PHE A 7 31.20 15.44 -38.71
C PHE A 7 32.55 15.00 -38.08
N MET A 8 33.40 14.33 -38.87
CA MET A 8 34.73 13.84 -38.46
C MET A 8 35.86 14.87 -38.66
N GLY A 9 35.55 16.07 -39.17
CA GLY A 9 36.56 17.06 -39.59
C GLY A 9 36.98 18.07 -38.51
N GLY A 10 36.35 18.07 -37.33
CA GLY A 10 36.57 19.10 -36.29
C GLY A 10 37.32 18.63 -35.04
N LYS A 11 37.49 17.32 -34.84
CA LYS A 11 38.27 16.69 -33.76
C LYS A 11 38.95 15.46 -34.35
N ASP A 12 40.20 15.17 -33.96
CA ASP A 12 40.94 14.01 -34.47
C ASP A 12 40.08 12.74 -34.40
N SER A 13 39.93 12.01 -35.50
CA SER A 13 38.99 10.89 -35.63
C SER A 13 39.13 9.83 -34.51
N LYS A 14 40.32 9.70 -33.91
CA LYS A 14 40.59 8.85 -32.74
C LYS A 14 39.85 9.32 -31.48
N THR A 15 39.78 10.63 -31.24
CA THR A 15 39.09 11.22 -30.08
C THR A 15 37.57 11.10 -30.15
N LEU A 16 37.00 11.04 -31.35
CA LEU A 16 35.57 10.82 -31.57
C LEU A 16 35.19 9.34 -31.37
N GLU A 17 36.01 8.43 -31.87
CA GLU A 17 35.80 6.99 -31.70
C GLU A 17 35.88 6.60 -30.21
N GLU A 18 36.85 7.16 -29.47
CA GLU A 18 36.92 7.05 -28.00
C GLU A 18 35.65 7.59 -27.32
N SER A 19 35.17 8.77 -27.73
CA SER A 19 33.94 9.35 -27.18
C SER A 19 32.69 8.51 -27.46
N PHE A 20 32.60 7.86 -28.63
CA PHE A 20 31.51 6.93 -28.93
C PHE A 20 31.59 5.67 -28.08
N ILE A 21 32.79 5.11 -27.90
CA ILE A 21 33.00 3.92 -27.06
C ILE A 21 32.59 4.21 -25.62
N ASP A 22 32.92 5.38 -25.08
CA ASP A 22 32.53 5.78 -23.73
C ASP A 22 31.03 6.04 -23.61
N GLU A 23 30.39 6.62 -24.64
CA GLU A 23 28.93 6.77 -24.68
C GLU A 23 28.22 5.41 -24.73
N PHE A 24 28.72 4.45 -25.53
CA PHE A 24 28.18 3.08 -25.57
C PHE A 24 28.32 2.38 -24.22
N ARG A 25 29.46 2.52 -23.55
CA ARG A 25 29.66 1.98 -22.18
C ARG A 25 28.68 2.60 -21.19
N THR A 26 28.42 3.90 -21.32
CA THR A 26 27.46 4.61 -20.47
C THR A 26 26.04 4.08 -20.71
N ILE A 27 25.66 3.87 -21.98
CA ILE A 27 24.36 3.28 -22.34
C ILE A 27 24.22 1.86 -21.79
N ASP A 28 25.27 1.04 -21.88
CA ASP A 28 25.27 -0.33 -21.33
C ASP A 28 25.10 -0.31 -19.81
N ALA A 29 25.82 0.58 -19.11
CA ALA A 29 25.70 0.75 -17.66
C ALA A 29 24.29 1.20 -17.24
N ILE A 30 23.73 2.22 -17.92
CA ILE A 30 22.36 2.70 -17.70
C ILE A 30 21.35 1.56 -17.95
N THR A 31 21.58 0.76 -18.97
CA THR A 31 20.69 -0.37 -19.30
C THR A 31 20.71 -1.41 -18.19
N GLU A 32 21.88 -1.71 -17.63
CA GLU A 32 22.01 -2.66 -16.53
C GLU A 32 21.40 -2.13 -15.22
N GLU A 33 21.64 -0.87 -14.87
CA GLU A 33 20.98 -0.22 -13.73
C GLU A 33 19.46 -0.24 -13.86
N ASN A 34 18.93 0.03 -15.06
CA ASN A 34 17.50 -0.05 -15.33
C ASN A 34 16.93 -1.46 -15.12
N LYS A 35 17.68 -2.52 -15.44
CA LYS A 35 17.23 -3.89 -15.15
C LYS A 35 17.16 -4.13 -13.64
N ILE A 36 18.17 -3.70 -12.89
CA ILE A 36 18.22 -3.83 -11.43
C ILE A 36 17.03 -3.09 -10.80
N ILE A 37 16.76 -1.85 -11.23
CA ILE A 37 15.63 -1.05 -10.75
C ILE A 37 14.30 -1.76 -11.03
N LYS A 38 14.10 -2.31 -12.22
CA LYS A 38 12.87 -3.06 -12.56
C LYS A 38 12.66 -4.27 -11.66
N VAL A 39 13.72 -5.02 -11.35
CA VAL A 39 13.65 -6.17 -10.43
C VAL A 39 13.31 -5.71 -9.02
N ALA A 40 13.94 -4.63 -8.54
CA ALA A 40 13.66 -4.06 -7.23
C ALA A 40 12.20 -3.57 -7.11
N LEU A 41 11.70 -2.85 -8.13
CA LEU A 41 10.31 -2.39 -8.19
C LEU A 41 9.31 -3.53 -8.18
N LYS A 42 9.59 -4.61 -8.95
CA LYS A 42 8.74 -5.80 -8.94
C LYS A 42 8.66 -6.41 -7.54
N LYS A 43 9.80 -6.58 -6.87
CA LYS A 43 9.87 -7.10 -5.50
C LYS A 43 9.14 -6.20 -4.50
N LEU A 44 9.28 -4.89 -4.63
CA LEU A 44 8.56 -3.92 -3.80
C LEU A 44 7.05 -4.04 -3.98
N SER A 45 6.58 -4.09 -5.23
CA SER A 45 5.16 -4.25 -5.55
C SER A 45 4.59 -5.57 -5.01
N GLU A 46 5.32 -6.68 -5.13
CA GLU A 46 4.91 -7.98 -4.59
C GLU A 46 4.82 -7.96 -3.06
N ASN A 47 5.72 -7.24 -2.38
CA ASN A 47 5.68 -7.08 -0.93
C ASN A 47 4.52 -6.15 -0.50
N GLN A 48 4.29 -5.05 -1.22
CA GLN A 48 3.21 -4.11 -0.94
C GLN A 48 1.83 -4.79 -0.96
N LYS A 49 1.59 -5.72 -1.90
CA LYS A 49 0.34 -6.50 -1.95
C LYS A 49 0.08 -7.34 -0.69
N LYS A 50 1.12 -7.68 0.07
CA LYS A 50 1.00 -8.45 1.32
C LYS A 50 0.84 -7.55 2.55
N CYS A 51 1.10 -6.26 2.43
CA CYS A 51 0.96 -5.31 3.52
C CYS A 51 -0.51 -4.89 3.67
N TYR A 52 -0.93 -4.61 4.90
CA TYR A 52 -2.16 -3.87 5.14
C TYR A 52 -1.95 -2.42 4.69
N SER A 53 -2.65 -2.02 3.64
CA SER A 53 -2.57 -0.70 3.01
C SER A 53 -3.82 0.14 3.26
N LYS A 54 -4.92 -0.49 3.69
CA LYS A 54 -6.20 0.17 3.96
C LYS A 54 -6.57 -0.02 5.43
N MET A 55 -6.99 1.05 6.10
CA MET A 55 -7.50 0.95 7.46
C MET A 55 -8.71 1.84 7.72
N SER A 56 -9.58 1.41 8.63
CA SER A 56 -10.65 2.25 9.18
C SER A 56 -10.89 1.94 10.66
N LEU A 57 -11.16 2.98 11.45
CA LEU A 57 -11.51 2.86 12.86
C LEU A 57 -12.93 3.39 13.10
N VAL A 58 -13.81 2.54 13.63
CA VAL A 58 -15.15 2.92 14.04
C VAL A 58 -15.22 2.85 15.56
N LYS A 59 -15.57 3.95 16.22
CA LYS A 59 -15.73 3.99 17.69
C LYS A 59 -17.20 4.07 18.04
N TYR A 60 -17.60 3.30 19.04
CA TYR A 60 -18.99 3.17 19.47
C TYR A 60 -19.10 2.91 20.98
N ASP A 61 -20.30 3.07 21.51
CA ASP A 61 -20.64 2.72 22.89
C ASP A 61 -21.37 1.37 22.89
N ALA A 62 -20.74 0.33 23.45
CA ALA A 62 -21.30 -1.03 23.46
C ALA A 62 -22.39 -1.23 24.54
N PHE A 63 -22.43 -0.34 25.52
CA PHE A 63 -23.38 -0.36 26.63
C PHE A 63 -23.83 1.06 26.97
N ASP A 64 -25.10 1.25 27.29
CA ASP A 64 -25.67 2.55 27.67
C ASP A 64 -25.02 3.14 28.94
N GLU A 65 -24.37 2.30 29.76
CA GLU A 65 -23.67 2.70 30.99
C GLU A 65 -22.26 3.26 30.73
N THR A 66 -21.72 3.12 29.52
CA THR A 66 -20.39 3.60 29.15
C THR A 66 -20.49 4.91 28.37
N SER A 67 -20.07 6.02 28.97
CA SER A 67 -19.87 7.29 28.28
C SER A 67 -18.41 7.40 27.87
N GLY A 68 -18.11 7.44 26.57
CA GLY A 68 -16.76 7.76 26.08
C GLY A 68 -16.28 7.05 24.81
N LYS A 69 -17.14 6.28 24.12
CA LYS A 69 -16.81 5.51 22.89
C LYS A 69 -15.50 4.73 23.00
N LEU A 70 -15.39 3.98 24.09
CA LEU A 70 -14.22 3.15 24.40
C LEU A 70 -14.21 1.82 23.65
N SER A 71 -15.35 1.42 23.07
CA SER A 71 -15.41 0.28 22.17
C SER A 71 -15.08 0.72 20.74
N PHE A 72 -14.44 -0.17 19.98
CA PHE A 72 -14.07 0.15 18.61
C PHE A 72 -14.00 -1.09 17.72
N VAL A 73 -14.15 -0.84 16.42
CA VAL A 73 -13.79 -1.78 15.37
C VAL A 73 -12.67 -1.20 14.52
N LEU A 74 -11.60 -1.95 14.35
CA LEU A 74 -10.50 -1.65 13.44
C LEU A 74 -10.53 -2.65 12.28
N ALA A 75 -10.75 -2.17 11.06
CA ALA A 75 -10.60 -2.98 9.85
C ALA A 75 -9.23 -2.69 9.22
N LEU A 76 -8.48 -3.74 8.89
CA LEU A 76 -7.17 -3.69 8.25
C LEU A 76 -7.19 -4.60 7.03
N LEU A 77 -7.09 -4.03 5.84
CA LEU A 77 -7.09 -4.76 4.57
C LEU A 77 -5.88 -4.42 3.71
N ASN A 78 -5.48 -5.34 2.85
CA ASN A 78 -4.56 -5.07 1.76
C ASN A 78 -5.30 -4.53 0.51
N ASP A 79 -4.56 -4.29 -0.57
CA ASP A 79 -5.11 -3.80 -1.83
C ASP A 79 -6.18 -4.73 -2.43
N ASP A 80 -6.03 -6.04 -2.21
CA ASP A 80 -6.96 -7.09 -2.67
C ASP A 80 -8.16 -7.30 -1.71
N ASN A 81 -8.36 -6.40 -0.74
CA ASN A 81 -9.42 -6.46 0.29
C ASN A 81 -9.37 -7.72 1.17
N ASN A 82 -8.20 -8.32 1.32
CA ASN A 82 -7.94 -9.39 2.26
C ASN A 82 -7.36 -8.82 3.55
N GLY A 83 -7.79 -9.34 4.69
CA GLY A 83 -7.22 -8.96 5.97
C GLY A 83 -8.10 -9.32 7.15
N ILE A 84 -8.21 -8.42 8.11
CA ILE A 84 -8.87 -8.68 9.40
C ILE A 84 -9.73 -7.52 9.85
N VAL A 85 -10.80 -7.85 10.55
CA VAL A 85 -11.57 -6.91 11.37
C VAL A 85 -11.36 -7.29 12.83
N ILE A 86 -10.92 -6.34 13.64
CA ILE A 86 -10.70 -6.47 15.07
C ILE A 86 -11.79 -5.66 15.77
N ASN A 87 -12.60 -6.31 16.60
CA ASN A 87 -13.59 -5.66 17.43
C ASN A 87 -13.19 -5.74 18.90
N SER A 88 -13.16 -4.58 19.55
CA SER A 88 -12.88 -4.40 20.97
C SER A 88 -14.12 -3.85 21.65
N VAL A 89 -14.75 -4.67 22.48
CA VAL A 89 -15.93 -4.31 23.27
C VAL A 89 -15.48 -4.01 24.70
N TYR A 90 -15.64 -2.77 25.14
CA TYR A 90 -15.32 -2.35 26.50
C TYR A 90 -16.55 -2.40 27.41
N SER A 91 -16.42 -3.06 28.56
CA SER A 91 -17.41 -3.07 29.64
C SER A 91 -16.76 -2.58 30.94
N THR A 92 -17.42 -1.66 31.64
CA THR A 92 -17.01 -1.19 32.98
C THR A 92 -17.06 -2.31 34.03
N ARG A 93 -17.89 -3.33 33.83
CA ARG A 93 -18.08 -4.44 34.78
C ARG A 93 -17.25 -5.67 34.45
N SER A 94 -17.16 -5.99 33.16
CA SER A 94 -16.59 -7.26 32.67
C SER A 94 -15.21 -7.09 32.03
N GLY A 95 -14.72 -5.86 31.90
CA GLY A 95 -13.45 -5.55 31.24
C GLY A 95 -13.58 -5.46 29.73
N CYS A 96 -12.46 -5.61 29.02
CA CYS A 96 -12.39 -5.49 27.57
C CYS A 96 -12.32 -6.88 26.90
N TYR A 97 -13.19 -7.10 25.91
CA TYR A 97 -13.16 -8.29 25.07
C TYR A 97 -12.72 -7.91 23.67
N VAL A 98 -11.69 -8.58 23.17
CA VAL A 98 -11.16 -8.36 21.81
C VAL A 98 -11.29 -9.64 21.01
N TYR A 99 -11.85 -9.54 19.81
CA TYR A 99 -11.96 -10.63 18.87
C TYR A 99 -11.66 -10.17 17.45
N ALA A 100 -11.23 -11.12 16.62
CA ALA A 100 -10.90 -10.85 15.23
C ALA A 100 -11.68 -11.79 14.30
N LYS A 101 -12.04 -11.27 13.12
CA LYS A 101 -12.64 -12.02 12.03
C LYS A 101 -11.82 -11.80 10.78
N ASP A 102 -11.54 -12.90 10.09
CA ASP A 102 -10.85 -12.86 8.81
C ASP A 102 -11.79 -12.31 7.74
N ILE A 103 -11.22 -11.50 6.86
CA ILE A 103 -11.85 -10.94 5.67
C ILE A 103 -11.10 -11.47 4.46
N ILE A 104 -11.83 -12.11 3.56
CA ILE A 104 -11.32 -12.62 2.30
C ILE A 104 -12.08 -11.94 1.18
N ASN A 105 -11.37 -11.25 0.29
CA ASN A 105 -11.94 -10.48 -0.83
C ASN A 105 -13.08 -9.54 -0.42
N GLY A 106 -12.96 -8.89 0.75
CA GLY A 106 -13.97 -7.95 1.26
C GLY A 106 -15.17 -8.60 1.96
N GLU A 107 -15.16 -9.91 2.19
CA GLU A 107 -16.25 -10.62 2.86
C GLU A 107 -15.74 -11.44 4.06
N SER A 108 -16.58 -11.57 5.09
CA SER A 108 -16.30 -12.47 6.21
C SER A 108 -17.17 -13.72 6.12
N TYR A 109 -16.59 -14.88 6.40
CA TYR A 109 -17.34 -16.12 6.55
C TYR A 109 -18.26 -16.12 7.79
N LYS A 110 -17.87 -15.36 8.82
CA LYS A 110 -18.67 -15.19 10.05
C LYS A 110 -19.58 -13.98 9.92
N VAL A 111 -20.75 -14.05 10.55
CA VAL A 111 -21.67 -12.91 10.61
C VAL A 111 -21.00 -11.72 11.30
N LEU A 112 -21.01 -10.58 10.63
CA LEU A 112 -20.50 -9.31 11.16
C LEU A 112 -21.59 -8.56 11.92
N THR A 113 -21.23 -7.92 13.03
CA THR A 113 -22.09 -6.94 13.71
C THR A 113 -22.28 -5.71 12.82
N ASP A 114 -23.19 -4.81 13.19
CA ASP A 114 -23.44 -3.62 12.39
C ASP A 114 -22.23 -2.68 12.38
N GLU A 115 -21.56 -2.50 13.51
CA GLU A 115 -20.33 -1.70 13.64
C GLU A 115 -19.20 -2.30 12.80
N GLU A 116 -19.05 -3.63 12.81
CA GLU A 116 -18.06 -4.33 11.98
C GLU A 116 -18.34 -4.17 10.50
N ARG A 117 -19.61 -4.23 10.11
CA ARG A 117 -20.02 -4.04 8.73
C ARG A 117 -19.79 -2.59 8.28
N VAL A 118 -20.00 -1.62 9.15
CA VAL A 118 -19.69 -0.21 8.89
C VAL A 118 -18.18 -0.05 8.67
N ALA A 119 -17.35 -0.55 9.59
CA ALA A 119 -15.89 -0.47 9.46
C ALA A 119 -15.41 -1.10 8.16
N LEU A 120 -15.87 -2.32 7.85
CA LEU A 120 -15.51 -3.01 6.62
C LEU A 120 -15.92 -2.24 5.36
N LYS A 121 -17.13 -1.66 5.34
CA LYS A 121 -17.57 -0.85 4.20
C LYS A 121 -16.74 0.41 4.02
N GLU A 122 -16.38 1.08 5.11
CA GLU A 122 -15.58 2.31 5.04
C GLU A 122 -14.16 2.04 4.54
N VAL A 123 -13.49 1.01 5.05
CA VAL A 123 -12.14 0.66 4.55
C VAL A 123 -12.15 0.23 3.08
N MET A 124 -13.26 -0.32 2.58
CA MET A 124 -13.40 -0.72 1.17
C MET A 124 -13.77 0.42 0.22
N LYS A 125 -14.39 1.50 0.69
CA LYS A 125 -14.73 2.66 -0.13
C LYS A 125 -13.51 3.49 -0.50
N ASN A 126 -12.45 3.43 0.29
CA ASN A 126 -11.32 4.33 0.17
C ASN A 126 -10.12 3.65 -0.48
N ASP A 127 -9.60 4.30 -1.52
CA ASP A 127 -8.34 3.94 -2.18
C ASP A 127 -7.09 4.47 -1.42
N LEU A 128 -7.27 5.07 -0.23
CA LEU A 128 -6.22 5.82 0.46
C LEU A 128 -5.96 5.34 1.89
N THR A 129 -4.66 5.36 2.23
CA THR A 129 -3.99 4.99 3.49
C THR A 129 -4.31 5.88 4.70
N GLU A 130 -5.39 6.68 4.67
CA GLU A 130 -5.73 7.61 5.75
C GLU A 130 -6.57 6.94 6.85
N ILE A 131 -6.31 7.30 8.11
CA ILE A 131 -7.05 6.78 9.27
C ILE A 131 -8.37 7.53 9.37
N HIS A 132 -9.45 6.88 8.97
CA HIS A 132 -10.80 7.41 9.20
C HIS A 132 -11.31 6.97 10.56
N ILE A 133 -11.70 7.95 11.38
CA ILE A 133 -12.30 7.73 12.70
C ILE A 133 -13.78 8.11 12.59
N LEU A 134 -14.65 7.11 12.57
CA LEU A 134 -16.08 7.33 12.73
C LEU A 134 -16.44 7.36 14.21
N GLN A 135 -17.29 8.31 14.57
CA GLN A 135 -17.90 8.42 15.88
C GLN A 135 -19.41 8.58 15.67
N ASP A 136 -20.22 7.65 16.19
CA ASP A 136 -21.68 7.75 16.09
C ASP A 136 -22.19 8.98 16.84
N ASN A 137 -22.78 9.97 16.16
CA ASN A 137 -23.33 11.16 16.83
C ASN A 137 -24.49 10.82 17.76
#